data_AF-A0A9E2D030-F1
#
_entry.id   AF-A0A9E2D030-F1
#
_cell.length_a   1.000
_cell.length_b   1.000
_cell.length_c   1.000
_cell.angle_alpha   90.00
_cell.angle_beta   90.00
_cell.angle_gamma   90.00
#
_symmetry.space_group_name_H-M   'P 1'
#
loop_
_entity.id
_entity.type
_entity.pdbx_description
1 polymer ?
#
loop_
_entity_poly.entity_id
_entity_poly.type
_entity_poly.pdbx_seq_one_letter_code
_entity_poly.pdbx_strand_id
1 'polypeptide(L)'
;MEKYLWQQDAGRFARMINRRKDGSWEIDTRLDASLMGLWYFGMFDPDHPRIVSTMEAVKNRLWVKTEVGGMARYEDDYYHQVSDDLHNVAGNPWFISTLWLAQWYIARAKNPAELKKALEIMQWVADRTLKSGVMAEQVHLYTNAPLSVSPLTWSHASFVQTVLEYIPRHRQVMLPKI
;
A
#
# COMPACT_ATOMS: atom_id res chain seq x y z
N MET A 1 -15.76 -7.96 -12.80
CA MET A 1 -14.41 -7.75 -12.24
C MET A 1 -13.50 -8.91 -12.61
N GLU A 2 -13.75 -10.12 -12.13
CA GLU A 2 -12.88 -11.28 -12.37
C GLU A 2 -12.62 -11.61 -13.84
N LYS A 3 -13.67 -11.60 -14.68
CA LYS A 3 -13.56 -11.93 -16.12
C LYS A 3 -12.48 -11.14 -16.88
N TYR A 4 -12.24 -9.89 -16.49
CA TYR A 4 -11.39 -8.98 -17.27
C TYR A 4 -10.17 -8.44 -16.50
N LEU A 5 -10.27 -8.31 -15.16
CA LEU A 5 -9.18 -7.77 -14.35
C LEU A 5 -8.26 -8.86 -13.81
N TRP A 6 -8.75 -10.09 -13.59
CA TRP A 6 -7.88 -11.17 -13.10
C TRP A 6 -6.97 -11.67 -14.23
N GLN A 7 -5.66 -11.56 -14.04
CA GLN A 7 -4.65 -12.05 -14.98
C GLN A 7 -4.15 -13.41 -14.50
N GLN A 8 -4.68 -14.49 -15.09
CA GLN A 8 -4.39 -15.86 -14.67
C GLN A 8 -2.89 -16.17 -14.73
N ASP A 9 -2.22 -15.79 -15.82
CA ASP A 9 -0.79 -16.08 -16.04
C ASP A 9 0.11 -15.33 -15.06
N ALA A 10 -0.28 -14.12 -14.66
CA ALA A 10 0.44 -13.33 -13.66
C ALA A 10 0.02 -13.64 -12.22
N GLY A 11 -1.06 -14.41 -12.02
CA GLY A 11 -1.61 -14.73 -10.71
C GLY A 11 -2.06 -13.51 -9.89
N ARG A 12 -2.50 -12.42 -10.53
CA ARG A 12 -2.87 -11.16 -9.85
C ARG A 12 -3.88 -10.33 -10.64
N PHE A 13 -4.49 -9.34 -9.98
CA PHE A 13 -5.34 -8.37 -10.67
C PHE A 13 -4.51 -7.32 -11.46
N ALA A 14 -5.03 -6.94 -12.62
CA ALA A 14 -4.58 -5.80 -13.41
C ALA A 14 -5.06 -4.48 -12.78
N ARG A 15 -4.27 -3.42 -12.95
CA ARG A 15 -4.58 -2.08 -12.44
C ARG A 15 -5.82 -1.49 -13.10
N MET A 16 -5.93 -1.63 -14.42
CA MET A 16 -6.97 -0.97 -15.20
C MET A 16 -7.27 -1.78 -16.46
N ILE A 17 -8.52 -1.67 -16.93
CA ILE A 17 -8.89 -2.07 -18.28
C ILE A 17 -9.57 -0.89 -18.98
N ASN A 18 -9.24 -0.69 -20.25
CA ASN A 18 -9.85 0.34 -21.09
C ASN A 18 -10.51 -0.32 -22.29
N ARG A 19 -11.70 0.15 -22.65
CA ARG A 19 -12.39 -0.31 -23.85
C ARG A 19 -11.82 0.44 -25.06
N ARG A 20 -11.29 -0.30 -26.03
CA ARG A 20 -10.81 0.27 -27.28
C ARG A 20 -11.96 0.58 -28.24
N LYS A 21 -11.68 1.45 -29.23
CA LYS A 21 -12.67 1.86 -30.25
C LYS A 21 -13.20 0.69 -31.10
N ASP A 22 -12.38 -0.34 -31.29
CA ASP A 22 -12.73 -1.58 -32.00
C ASP A 22 -13.52 -2.59 -31.14
N GLY A 23 -13.82 -2.25 -29.88
CA GLY A 23 -14.50 -3.14 -28.95
C GLY A 23 -13.59 -4.20 -28.30
N SER A 24 -12.28 -4.16 -28.51
CA SER A 24 -11.34 -4.97 -27.73
C SER A 24 -11.03 -4.33 -26.38
N TRP A 25 -10.39 -5.09 -25.47
CA TRP A 25 -9.95 -4.59 -24.17
C TRP A 25 -8.45 -4.34 -24.20
N GLU A 26 -8.05 -3.18 -23.70
CA GLU A 26 -6.68 -2.89 -23.30
C GLU A 26 -6.54 -3.13 -21.81
N ILE A 27 -5.52 -3.88 -21.40
CA ILE A 27 -5.31 -4.27 -20.00
C ILE A 27 -3.98 -3.66 -19.54
N ASP A 28 -4.02 -2.75 -18.56
CA ASP A 28 -2.83 -2.23 -17.88
C ASP A 28 -2.48 -3.17 -16.73
N THR A 29 -1.43 -3.96 -16.92
CA THR A 29 -0.96 -4.94 -15.94
C THR A 29 0.06 -4.37 -14.96
N ARG A 30 0.36 -3.06 -14.99
CA ARG A 30 1.22 -2.46 -13.98
C ARG A 30 0.64 -2.64 -12.58
N LEU A 31 1.50 -2.71 -11.58
CA LEU A 31 1.14 -2.79 -10.17
C LEU A 31 0.84 -1.40 -9.63
N ASP A 32 -0.22 -1.32 -8.84
CA ASP A 32 -0.70 -0.08 -8.22
C ASP A 32 -1.22 -0.42 -6.81
N ALA A 33 -0.85 0.38 -5.82
CA ALA A 33 -1.25 0.20 -4.44
C ALA A 33 -2.77 0.26 -4.26
N SER A 34 -3.49 0.98 -5.13
CA SER A 34 -4.96 1.07 -5.10
C SER A 34 -5.68 -0.25 -5.35
N LEU A 35 -4.97 -1.30 -5.82
CA LEU A 35 -5.50 -2.66 -5.88
C LEU A 35 -5.93 -3.19 -4.50
N MET A 36 -5.45 -2.59 -3.41
CA MET A 36 -5.96 -2.84 -2.05
C MET A 36 -7.48 -2.59 -1.93
N GLY A 37 -8.04 -1.69 -2.75
CA GLY A 37 -9.46 -1.37 -2.76
C GLY A 37 -10.34 -2.59 -3.04
N LEU A 38 -9.82 -3.59 -3.74
CA LEU A 38 -10.52 -4.85 -4.02
C LEU A 38 -10.98 -5.57 -2.75
N TRP A 39 -10.16 -5.57 -1.69
CA TRP A 39 -10.55 -6.20 -0.42
C TRP A 39 -11.16 -5.19 0.56
N TYR A 40 -10.66 -3.96 0.56
CA TYR A 40 -11.06 -2.96 1.56
C TYR A 40 -12.49 -2.47 1.38
N PHE A 41 -12.98 -2.42 0.14
CA PHE A 41 -14.38 -2.13 -0.15
C PHE A 41 -15.25 -3.40 -0.22
N GLY A 42 -14.73 -4.54 0.23
CA GLY A 42 -15.49 -5.77 0.41
C GLY A 42 -15.81 -6.55 -0.87
N MET A 43 -15.14 -6.29 -2.00
CA MET A 43 -15.34 -7.13 -3.20
C MET A 43 -14.71 -8.51 -3.03
N PHE A 44 -13.69 -8.64 -2.19
CA PHE A 44 -13.07 -9.90 -1.81
C PHE A 44 -12.71 -9.90 -0.32
N ASP A 45 -12.63 -11.09 0.27
CA ASP A 45 -12.06 -11.26 1.60
C ASP A 45 -10.56 -10.91 1.60
N PRO A 46 -10.00 -10.24 2.64
CA PRO A 46 -8.57 -9.94 2.71
C PRO A 46 -7.66 -11.18 2.65
N ASP A 47 -8.14 -12.35 3.09
CA ASP A 47 -7.44 -13.64 3.01
C ASP A 47 -7.73 -14.40 1.69
N HIS A 48 -8.57 -13.87 0.81
CA HIS A 48 -8.86 -14.53 -0.47
C HIS A 48 -7.56 -14.75 -1.27
N PRO A 49 -7.28 -15.96 -1.80
CA PRO A 49 -5.99 -16.28 -2.41
C PRO A 49 -5.53 -15.30 -3.51
N ARG A 50 -6.48 -14.80 -4.31
CA ARG A 50 -6.23 -13.80 -5.34
C ARG A 50 -5.84 -12.42 -4.79
N ILE A 51 -6.41 -12.03 -3.64
CA ILE A 51 -6.03 -10.80 -2.94
C ILE A 51 -4.65 -10.96 -2.33
N VAL A 52 -4.39 -12.09 -1.68
CA VAL A 52 -3.06 -12.37 -1.10
C VAL A 52 -1.97 -12.31 -2.15
N SER A 53 -2.16 -13.02 -3.27
CA SER A 53 -1.20 -12.99 -4.38
C SER A 53 -1.01 -11.58 -4.95
N THR A 54 -2.11 -10.82 -5.10
CA THR A 54 -2.04 -9.44 -5.61
C THR A 54 -1.32 -8.49 -4.65
N MET A 55 -1.65 -8.53 -3.35
CA MET A 55 -1.04 -7.65 -2.35
C MET A 55 0.45 -7.96 -2.13
N GLU A 56 0.85 -9.25 -2.16
CA GLU A 56 2.27 -9.62 -2.11
C GLU A 56 3.01 -9.15 -3.37
N ALA A 57 2.41 -9.26 -4.57
CA ALA A 57 3.00 -8.71 -5.79
C ALA A 57 3.16 -7.18 -5.70
N VAL A 58 2.11 -6.47 -5.27
CA VAL A 58 2.12 -5.01 -5.04
C VAL A 58 3.24 -4.63 -4.08
N LYS A 59 3.33 -5.27 -2.90
CA LYS A 59 4.39 -5.03 -1.92
C LYS A 59 5.77 -5.27 -2.51
N ASN A 60 6.00 -6.44 -3.12
CA ASN A 60 7.34 -6.82 -3.59
C ASN A 60 7.87 -5.89 -4.67
N ARG A 61 6.98 -5.33 -5.51
CA ARG A 61 7.36 -4.40 -6.58
C ARG A 61 7.46 -2.96 -6.11
N LEU A 62 6.48 -2.49 -5.33
CA LEU A 62 6.34 -1.07 -4.99
C LEU A 62 7.06 -0.68 -3.70
N TRP A 63 7.53 -1.64 -2.90
CA TRP A 63 8.38 -1.33 -1.76
C TRP A 63 9.70 -0.73 -2.22
N VAL A 64 9.99 0.48 -1.78
CA VAL A 64 11.19 1.25 -2.14
C VAL A 64 12.39 0.65 -1.40
N LYS A 65 13.35 0.10 -2.16
CA LYS A 65 14.50 -0.65 -1.62
C LYS A 65 15.66 0.27 -1.26
N THR A 66 15.38 1.28 -0.42
CA THR A 66 16.37 2.17 0.17
C THR A 66 16.26 2.10 1.70
N GLU A 67 17.20 2.72 2.41
CA GLU A 67 17.12 2.89 3.87
C GLU A 67 15.86 3.64 4.31
N VAL A 68 15.29 4.48 3.44
CA VAL A 68 14.04 5.18 3.73
C VAL A 68 12.86 4.21 3.73
N GLY A 69 12.80 3.23 2.83
CA GLY A 69 11.70 2.27 2.76
C GLY A 69 10.33 2.88 2.40
N GLY A 70 9.26 2.12 2.60
CA GLY A 70 7.89 2.53 2.30
C GLY A 70 7.44 2.16 0.88
N MET A 71 6.17 2.39 0.57
CA MET A 71 5.53 1.99 -0.68
C MET A 71 5.42 3.16 -1.67
N ALA A 72 5.82 2.95 -2.92
CA ALA A 72 5.42 3.80 -4.04
C ALA A 72 3.92 3.62 -4.36
N ARG A 73 3.35 4.52 -5.17
CA ARG A 73 1.93 4.42 -5.58
C ARG A 73 1.69 3.36 -6.66
N TYR A 74 2.49 3.36 -7.72
CA TYR A 74 2.41 2.42 -8.83
C TYR A 74 3.76 2.35 -9.55
N GLU A 75 3.91 1.40 -10.48
CA GLU A 75 5.14 1.26 -11.26
C GLU A 75 5.40 2.46 -12.18
N ASP A 76 6.65 2.92 -12.18
CA ASP A 76 7.13 4.06 -12.97
C ASP A 76 6.34 5.34 -12.63
N ASP A 77 6.20 5.63 -11.34
CA ASP A 77 5.53 6.83 -10.88
C ASP A 77 6.42 8.07 -11.07
N TYR A 78 6.23 8.75 -12.19
CA TYR A 78 6.98 9.94 -12.59
C TYR A 78 6.74 11.18 -11.71
N TYR A 79 5.75 11.17 -10.82
CA TYR A 79 5.38 12.36 -10.06
C TYR A 79 6.41 12.65 -8.95
N HIS A 80 7.17 13.74 -9.11
CA HIS A 80 8.35 14.09 -8.29
C HIS A 80 9.42 12.99 -8.29
N GLN A 81 9.51 12.16 -9.33
CA GLN A 81 10.51 11.10 -9.43
C GLN A 81 11.93 11.70 -9.36
N VAL A 82 12.76 11.16 -8.46
CA VAL A 82 14.13 11.63 -8.21
C VAL A 82 15.21 10.59 -8.53
N SER A 83 14.82 9.41 -9.05
CA SER A 83 15.74 8.31 -9.37
C SER A 83 15.45 7.75 -10.76
N ASP A 84 16.50 7.48 -11.54
CA ASP A 84 16.42 6.78 -12.83
C ASP A 84 16.48 5.24 -12.69
N ASP A 85 16.76 4.73 -11.48
CA ASP A 85 16.77 3.30 -11.17
C ASP A 85 15.34 2.77 -10.91
N LEU A 86 14.59 2.61 -12.00
CA LEU A 86 13.21 2.10 -11.99
C LEU A 86 13.11 0.62 -11.56
N HIS A 87 14.22 -0.12 -11.63
CA HIS A 87 14.28 -1.53 -11.23
C HIS A 87 14.21 -1.67 -9.70
N ASN A 88 14.98 -0.85 -8.96
CA ASN A 88 14.99 -0.90 -7.50
C ASN A 88 13.97 0.04 -6.85
N VAL A 89 13.52 1.07 -7.57
CA VAL A 89 12.66 2.12 -7.04
C VAL A 89 11.53 2.43 -8.02
N ALA A 90 10.32 1.99 -7.70
CA ALA A 90 9.13 2.25 -8.52
C ALA A 90 8.66 3.73 -8.48
N GLY A 91 9.13 4.50 -7.50
CA GLY A 91 8.78 5.91 -7.25
C GLY A 91 9.15 6.33 -5.83
N ASN A 92 8.73 7.53 -5.42
CA ASN A 92 8.90 7.97 -4.03
C ASN A 92 7.97 7.20 -3.08
N PRO A 93 8.35 6.99 -1.82
CA PRO A 93 7.45 6.51 -0.79
C PRO A 93 6.32 7.50 -0.48
N TRP A 94 5.09 6.98 -0.42
CA TRP A 94 3.91 7.73 0.04
C TRP A 94 3.43 7.19 1.38
N PHE A 95 3.02 8.06 2.29
CA PHE A 95 2.46 7.64 3.58
C PHE A 95 1.18 6.80 3.38
N ILE A 96 0.32 7.23 2.44
CA ILE A 96 -0.99 6.60 2.21
C ILE A 96 -0.84 5.16 1.73
N SER A 97 -0.09 4.91 0.65
CA SER A 97 0.12 3.54 0.13
C SER A 97 0.87 2.65 1.11
N THR A 98 1.76 3.23 1.92
CA THR A 98 2.47 2.50 2.98
C THR A 98 1.49 2.06 4.07
N LEU A 99 0.59 2.94 4.50
CA LEU A 99 -0.46 2.63 5.48
C LEU A 99 -1.47 1.62 4.93
N TRP A 100 -1.82 1.68 3.65
CA TRP A 100 -2.69 0.67 3.00
C TRP A 100 -2.14 -0.75 3.13
N LEU A 101 -0.83 -0.94 3.08
CA LEU A 101 -0.20 -2.23 3.36
C LEU A 101 -0.35 -2.63 4.84
N ALA A 102 -0.21 -1.67 5.77
CA ALA A 102 -0.45 -1.92 7.19
C ALA A 102 -1.90 -2.34 7.46
N GLN A 103 -2.87 -1.68 6.85
CA GLN A 103 -4.29 -2.01 6.96
C GLN A 103 -4.59 -3.42 6.47
N TRP A 104 -3.92 -3.86 5.39
CA TRP A 104 -4.04 -5.24 4.93
C TRP A 104 -3.45 -6.25 5.91
N TYR A 105 -2.29 -5.95 6.51
CA TYR A 105 -1.74 -6.79 7.59
C TYR A 105 -2.64 -6.83 8.82
N ILE A 106 -3.23 -5.70 9.22
CA ILE A 106 -4.22 -5.63 10.30
C ILE A 106 -5.41 -6.53 9.97
N ALA A 107 -5.98 -6.40 8.77
CA ALA A 107 -7.15 -7.15 8.36
C ALA A 107 -6.93 -8.68 8.39
N ARG A 108 -5.70 -9.13 8.15
CA ARG A 108 -5.35 -10.57 8.08
C ARG A 108 -4.77 -11.16 9.36
N ALA A 109 -4.28 -10.34 10.29
CA ALA A 109 -3.56 -10.82 11.45
C ALA A 109 -4.42 -11.77 12.31
N LYS A 110 -3.91 -12.99 12.52
CA LYS A 110 -4.52 -14.03 13.37
C LYS A 110 -3.80 -14.20 14.70
N ASN A 111 -2.60 -13.63 14.81
CA ASN A 111 -1.74 -13.74 15.97
C ASN A 111 -0.89 -12.46 16.15
N PRO A 112 -0.24 -12.29 17.32
CA PRO A 112 0.60 -11.13 17.60
C PRO A 112 1.74 -10.91 16.60
N ALA A 113 2.37 -11.98 16.12
CA ALA A 113 3.50 -11.89 15.20
C ALA A 113 3.10 -11.34 13.83
N GLU A 114 1.91 -11.72 13.34
CA GLU A 114 1.36 -11.15 12.10
C GLU A 114 0.96 -9.69 12.28
N LEU A 115 0.35 -9.33 13.40
CA LEU A 115 -0.06 -7.95 13.69
C LEU A 115 1.15 -7.02 13.82
N LYS A 116 2.29 -7.52 14.31
CA LYS A 116 3.54 -6.76 14.43
C LYS A 116 3.97 -6.11 13.12
N LYS A 117 3.72 -6.76 11.97
CA LYS A 117 4.06 -6.20 10.64
C LYS A 117 3.37 -4.86 10.38
N ALA A 118 2.12 -4.70 10.83
CA ALA A 118 1.41 -3.44 10.72
C ALA A 118 1.98 -2.39 11.68
N LEU A 119 2.32 -2.79 12.90
CA LEU A 119 2.94 -1.91 13.89
C LEU A 119 4.29 -1.36 13.41
N GLU A 120 5.11 -2.20 12.79
CA GLU A 120 6.39 -1.78 12.19
C GLU A 120 6.19 -0.71 11.10
N ILE A 121 5.14 -0.83 10.29
CA ILE A 121 4.77 0.22 9.32
C ILE A 121 4.25 1.49 10.01
N MET A 122 3.41 1.36 11.04
CA MET A 122 2.92 2.53 11.78
C MET A 122 4.07 3.29 12.45
N GLN A 123 5.08 2.58 12.97
CA GLN A 123 6.31 3.18 13.50
C GLN A 123 7.12 3.86 12.38
N TRP A 124 7.26 3.21 11.23
CA TRP A 124 7.89 3.81 10.04
C TRP A 124 7.26 5.17 9.69
N VAL A 125 5.93 5.28 9.76
CA VAL A 125 5.20 6.54 9.52
C VAL A 125 5.53 7.58 10.59
N ALA A 126 5.46 7.21 11.87
CA ALA A 126 5.75 8.11 12.98
C ALA A 126 7.17 8.69 12.90
N ASP A 127 8.16 7.84 12.59
CA ASP A 127 9.58 8.21 12.48
C ASP A 127 9.87 9.15 11.31
N ARG A 128 8.96 9.26 10.34
CA ARG A 128 9.16 10.04 9.10
C ARG A 128 8.29 11.28 9.03
N THR A 129 7.55 11.58 10.08
CA THR A 129 6.89 12.87 10.24
C THR A 129 7.92 14.00 10.40
N LEU A 130 7.50 15.23 10.12
CA LEU A 130 8.28 16.40 10.54
C LEU A 130 8.39 16.45 12.06
N LYS A 131 9.35 17.20 12.60
CA LYS A 131 9.50 17.38 14.06
C LYS A 131 8.22 17.86 14.77
N SER A 132 7.32 18.51 14.03
CA SER A 132 6.00 18.94 14.50
C SER A 132 4.93 17.83 14.53
N GLY A 133 5.23 16.63 14.02
CA GLY A 133 4.28 15.54 13.79
C GLY A 133 3.49 15.65 12.48
N VAL A 134 3.76 16.65 11.64
CA VAL A 134 3.10 16.83 10.34
C VAL A 134 3.58 15.79 9.34
N MET A 135 2.63 15.17 8.62
CA MET A 135 2.88 14.27 7.50
C MET A 135 2.71 15.01 6.17
N ALA A 136 3.72 14.89 5.31
CA ALA A 136 3.65 15.31 3.92
C ALA A 136 2.86 14.29 3.08
N GLU A 137 2.74 14.54 1.79
CA GLU A 137 2.25 13.56 0.82
C GLU A 137 3.27 12.42 0.61
N GLN A 138 4.54 12.80 0.42
CA GLN A 138 5.64 11.90 0.07
C GLN A 138 6.89 12.23 0.89
N VAL A 139 7.85 11.32 0.90
CA VAL A 139 9.20 11.56 1.41
C VAL A 139 10.23 11.24 0.34
N HIS A 140 11.35 11.96 0.36
CA HIS A 140 12.46 11.71 -0.55
C HIS A 140 13.12 10.37 -0.23
N LEU A 141 13.28 9.52 -1.24
CA LEU A 141 13.66 8.12 -1.08
C LEU A 141 15.09 7.88 -0.57
N TYR A 142 15.96 8.89 -0.52
CA TYR A 142 17.30 8.78 0.07
C TYR A 142 17.53 9.61 1.34
N THR A 143 16.73 10.65 1.57
CA THR A 143 17.01 11.66 2.62
C THR A 143 15.88 11.82 3.61
N ASN A 144 14.72 11.21 3.34
CA ASN A 144 13.48 11.39 4.11
C ASN A 144 12.97 12.84 4.16
N ALA A 145 13.50 13.74 3.32
CA ALA A 145 12.98 15.11 3.24
C ALA A 145 11.51 15.08 2.77
N PRO A 146 10.63 15.93 3.32
CA PRO A 146 9.25 16.01 2.84
C PRO A 146 9.25 16.43 1.37
N LEU A 147 8.40 15.78 0.56
CA LEU A 147 8.18 16.13 -0.84
C LEU A 147 6.69 16.40 -1.07
N SER A 148 6.40 17.33 -1.99
CA SER A 148 5.04 17.77 -2.31
C SER A 148 4.32 18.44 -1.12
N VAL A 149 3.00 18.35 -1.05
CA VAL A 149 2.15 19.06 -0.07
C VAL A 149 2.43 18.60 1.35
N SER A 150 2.56 19.54 2.29
CA SER A 150 2.74 19.30 3.72
C SER A 150 2.10 20.42 4.55
N PRO A 151 1.06 20.16 5.37
CA PRO A 151 0.46 18.85 5.64
C PRO A 151 -0.38 18.33 4.47
N LEU A 152 -0.37 17.01 4.25
CA LEU A 152 -1.43 16.36 3.47
C LEU A 152 -2.47 15.78 4.43
N THR A 153 -3.68 16.35 4.44
CA THR A 153 -4.81 15.90 5.27
C THR A 153 -5.10 14.41 5.10
N TRP A 154 -4.96 13.88 3.88
CA TRP A 154 -5.21 12.47 3.61
C TRP A 154 -4.15 11.54 4.24
N SER A 155 -2.86 11.93 4.29
CA SER A 155 -1.84 11.17 5.04
C SER A 155 -2.23 11.06 6.52
N HIS A 156 -2.67 12.18 7.12
CA HIS A 156 -3.15 12.20 8.51
C HIS A 156 -4.40 11.34 8.72
N ALA A 157 -5.41 11.49 7.86
CA ALA A 157 -6.64 10.71 7.95
C ALA A 157 -6.36 9.20 7.82
N SER A 158 -5.48 8.81 6.91
CA SER A 158 -5.09 7.40 6.70
C SER A 158 -4.40 6.82 7.93
N PHE A 159 -3.56 7.59 8.62
CA PHE A 159 -2.92 7.15 9.85
C PHE A 159 -3.95 6.93 10.97
N VAL A 160 -4.86 7.89 11.15
CA VAL A 160 -5.96 7.77 12.14
C VAL A 160 -6.82 6.55 11.83
N GLN A 161 -7.20 6.35 10.57
CA GLN A 161 -7.96 5.18 10.13
C GLN A 161 -7.23 3.87 10.46
N THR A 162 -5.93 3.81 10.18
CA THR A 162 -5.10 2.64 10.49
C THR A 162 -5.04 2.36 12.00
N VAL A 163 -4.94 3.39 12.85
CA VAL A 163 -4.99 3.25 14.31
C VAL A 163 -6.34 2.71 14.77
N LEU A 164 -7.44 3.23 14.22
CA LEU A 164 -8.80 2.80 14.55
C LEU A 164 -9.06 1.34 14.15
N GLU A 165 -8.40 0.84 13.10
CA GLU A 165 -8.44 -0.57 12.69
C GLU A 165 -7.50 -1.44 13.53
N TYR A 166 -6.33 -0.93 13.89
CA TYR A 166 -5.31 -1.65 14.66
C TYR A 166 -5.80 -1.99 16.07
N ILE A 167 -6.39 -1.02 16.79
CA ILE A 167 -6.82 -1.19 18.19
C ILE A 167 -7.77 -2.40 18.40
N PRO A 168 -8.89 -2.53 17.65
CA PRO A 168 -9.79 -3.67 17.83
C PRO A 168 -9.11 -4.98 17.44
N ARG A 169 -8.31 -5.00 16.36
CA ARG A 169 -7.56 -6.20 15.97
C ARG A 169 -6.55 -6.62 17.04
N HIS A 170 -5.81 -5.66 17.61
CA HIS A 170 -4.88 -5.89 18.72
C HIS A 170 -5.59 -6.55 19.90
N ARG A 171 -6.75 -6.04 20.31
CA ARG A 171 -7.55 -6.66 21.39
C ARG A 171 -7.95 -8.10 21.04
N GLN A 172 -8.33 -8.36 19.79
CA GLN A 172 -8.73 -9.70 19.35
C GLN A 172 -7.58 -10.72 19.34
N VAL A 173 -6.37 -10.30 18.96
CA VAL A 173 -5.22 -11.23 18.79
C VAL A 173 -4.31 -11.31 20.02
N MET A 174 -4.37 -10.32 20.92
CA MET A 174 -3.50 -10.26 22.11
C MET A 174 -4.19 -10.73 23.39
N LEU A 175 -5.52 -10.72 23.44
CA LEU A 175 -6.26 -11.16 24.62
C LEU A 175 -6.67 -12.63 24.48
N PRO A 176 -6.57 -13.43 25.56
CA PRO A 176 -7.12 -14.78 25.58
C PRO A 176 -8.62 -14.73 25.25
N LYS A 177 -9.10 -15.67 24.41
CA LYS A 177 -10.54 -15.90 24.29
C LYS A 177 -11.01 -16.50 25.61
N ILE A 178 -11.82 -15.75 26.37
CA ILE A 178 -12.49 -16.21 27.59
C ILE A 178 -13.56 -17.22 27.20
#